data_AF-A0A7I8KRV6-F1
#
_entry.id   AF-A0A7I8KRV6-F1
#
_cell.length_a   1.000
_cell.length_b   1.000
_cell.length_c   1.000
_cell.angle_alpha   90.00
_cell.angle_beta   90.00
_cell.angle_gamma   90.00
#
_symmetry.space_group_name_H-M   'P 1'
#
loop_
_entity.id
_entity.type
_entity.pdbx_description
1 polymer ?
#
loop_
_entity_poly.entity_id
_entity_poly.type
_entity_poly.pdbx_seq_one_letter_code
_entity_poly.pdbx_strand_id
1 'polypeptide(L)'
;MKMPSGSKIERRSSVEREPKTLTTQELQCAREGAIQILRTNTLEEAVRIFTEVQSPGTSSAFSSPAGASPVASNREAFTSSKRSSERETSARSLQA
;
A
#
# COMPACT_ATOMS: atom_id res chain seq x y z
N MET A 1 26.32 19.98 42.01
CA MET A 1 25.25 19.19 41.33
C MET A 1 25.54 19.22 39.83
N LYS A 2 25.72 18.05 39.19
CA LYS A 2 26.04 17.91 37.76
C LYS A 2 24.73 17.78 36.98
N MET A 3 24.45 18.70 36.07
CA MET A 3 23.27 18.62 35.21
C MET A 3 23.48 17.55 34.13
N PRO A 4 22.49 16.68 33.85
CA PRO A 4 22.59 15.72 32.76
C PRO A 4 22.67 16.50 31.44
N SER A 5 23.80 16.33 30.75
CA SER A 5 24.01 16.86 29.41
C SER A 5 22.94 16.28 28.49
N GLY A 6 22.08 17.16 27.96
CA GLY A 6 21.00 16.79 27.06
C GLY A 6 21.50 15.89 25.94
N SER A 7 20.78 14.80 25.72
CA SER A 7 20.95 13.89 24.59
C SER A 7 21.15 14.71 23.31
N LYS A 8 22.33 14.60 22.72
CA LYS A 8 22.75 15.33 21.52
C LYS A 8 21.79 14.96 20.40
N ILE A 9 20.85 15.86 20.06
CA ILE A 9 19.98 15.69 18.89
C ILE A 9 20.91 15.64 17.67
N GLU A 10 21.03 14.47 17.06
CA GLU A 10 21.75 14.32 15.80
C GLU A 10 20.94 15.05 14.71
N ARG A 11 21.45 16.21 14.30
CA ARG A 11 20.92 16.91 13.13
C ARG A 11 21.33 16.12 11.89
N ARG A 12 20.36 15.44 11.29
CA ARG A 12 20.47 14.90 9.93
C ARG A 12 20.05 15.97 8.94
N SER A 13 20.71 16.02 7.79
CA SER A 13 20.32 16.94 6.72
C SER A 13 18.97 16.52 6.14
N SER A 14 18.14 17.46 5.69
CA SER A 14 16.80 17.14 5.16
C SER A 14 16.85 16.17 3.98
N VAL A 15 17.90 16.25 3.16
CA VAL A 15 18.13 15.36 2.01
C VAL A 15 18.27 13.89 2.37
N GLU A 16 18.76 13.57 3.58
CA GLU A 16 18.87 12.18 4.06
C GLU A 16 17.52 11.58 4.47
N ARG A 17 16.53 12.43 4.73
CA ARG A 17 15.17 12.02 5.11
C ARG A 17 14.22 11.98 3.92
N GLU A 18 14.61 12.57 2.80
CA GLU A 18 13.78 12.65 1.61
C GLU A 18 13.76 11.30 0.87
N PRO A 19 12.59 10.91 0.32
CA PRO A 19 12.53 9.75 -0.55
C PRO A 19 13.37 10.00 -1.80
N LYS A 20 14.27 9.06 -2.11
CA LYS A 20 15.07 9.14 -3.33
C LYS A 20 14.16 9.03 -4.55
N THR A 21 14.32 9.96 -5.49
CA THR A 21 13.63 9.91 -6.77
C THR A 21 14.29 8.83 -7.64
N LEU A 22 13.47 7.99 -8.28
CA LEU A 22 13.97 7.00 -9.23
C LEU A 22 14.56 7.69 -10.46
N THR A 23 15.65 7.14 -10.98
CA THR A 23 16.19 7.51 -12.30
C THR A 23 15.21 7.12 -13.40
N THR A 24 15.37 7.70 -14.59
CA THR A 24 14.52 7.37 -15.75
C THR A 24 14.57 5.88 -16.10
N GLN A 25 15.75 5.26 -15.99
CA GLN A 25 15.91 3.82 -16.26
C GLN A 25 15.14 2.98 -15.23
N GLU A 26 15.30 3.27 -13.94
CA GLU A 26 14.58 2.55 -12.87
C GLU A 26 13.06 2.71 -13.02
N LEU A 27 12.59 3.90 -13.41
CA LEU A 27 11.18 4.15 -13.67
C LEU A 27 10.66 3.30 -14.85
N GLN A 28 11.43 3.20 -15.93
CA GLN A 28 11.09 2.37 -17.08
C GLN A 28 11.03 0.88 -16.70
N CYS A 29 12.04 0.39 -15.97
CA CYS A 29 12.06 -0.98 -15.48
C CYS A 29 10.85 -1.28 -14.56
N ALA A 30 10.54 -0.38 -13.63
CA ALA A 30 9.39 -0.52 -12.73
C ALA A 30 8.07 -0.53 -13.52
N ARG A 31 7.95 0.31 -14.55
CA ARG A 31 6.78 0.35 -15.43
C ARG A 31 6.59 -0.96 -16.18
N GLU A 32 7.66 -1.50 -16.77
CA GLU A 32 7.60 -2.77 -17.50
C GLU A 32 7.22 -3.93 -16.58
N GLY A 33 7.80 -3.99 -15.38
CA GLY A 33 7.45 -4.97 -14.36
C GLY A 33 5.98 -4.85 -13.93
N ALA A 34 5.47 -3.64 -13.73
CA ALA A 34 4.07 -3.41 -13.38
C ALA A 34 3.11 -3.89 -14.48
N ILE A 35 3.44 -3.64 -15.74
CA ILE A 35 2.65 -4.13 -16.89
C ILE A 35 2.65 -5.66 -16.92
N GLN A 36 3.80 -6.30 -16.64
CA GLN A 36 3.87 -7.75 -16.60
C GLN A 36 2.96 -8.34 -15.52
N ILE A 37 2.99 -7.77 -14.30
CA ILE A 37 2.13 -8.20 -13.19
C ILE A 37 0.65 -8.12 -13.60
N LEU A 38 0.23 -7.02 -14.22
CA LEU A 38 -1.15 -6.83 -14.66
C LEU A 38 -1.58 -7.79 -15.78
N ARG A 39 -0.62 -8.29 -16.59
CA ARG A 39 -0.90 -9.23 -17.68
C ARG A 39 -0.98 -10.68 -17.20
N THR A 40 -0.22 -11.04 -16.17
CA THR A 40 -0.06 -12.44 -15.75
C THR A 40 -0.90 -12.82 -14.55
N ASN A 41 -1.38 -11.86 -13.76
CA ASN A 41 -2.13 -12.10 -12.52
C ASN A 41 -3.57 -11.63 -12.65
N THR A 42 -4.45 -12.13 -11.78
CA THR A 42 -5.81 -11.57 -11.66
C THR A 42 -5.75 -10.18 -11.05
N LEU A 43 -6.85 -9.43 -11.16
CA LEU A 43 -6.94 -8.09 -10.58
C LEU A 43 -6.70 -8.10 -9.07
N GLU A 44 -7.28 -9.08 -8.37
CA GLU A 44 -7.17 -9.22 -6.91
C GLU A 44 -5.72 -9.49 -6.50
N GLU A 45 -5.03 -10.36 -7.24
CA GLU A 45 -3.61 -10.65 -7.02
C GLU A 45 -2.72 -9.44 -7.30
N ALA A 46 -2.95 -8.75 -8.41
CA ALA A 46 -2.22 -7.53 -8.75
C ALA A 46 -2.42 -6.45 -7.68
N VAL A 47 -3.65 -6.25 -7.20
CA VAL A 47 -3.96 -5.30 -6.11
C VAL A 47 -3.20 -5.67 -4.84
N ARG A 48 -3.18 -6.95 -4.44
CA ARG A 48 -2.36 -7.39 -3.29
C ARG A 48 -0.88 -7.07 -3.50
N ILE A 49 -0.33 -7.40 -4.65
CA ILE A 49 1.08 -7.15 -4.97
C ILE A 49 1.43 -5.65 -4.92
N PHE A 50 0.55 -4.75 -5.35
CA PHE A 50 0.85 -3.31 -5.32
C PHE A 50 0.54 -2.63 -3.98
N THR A 51 -0.31 -3.21 -3.13
CA THR A 51 -0.78 -2.56 -1.91
C THR A 51 -0.27 -3.20 -0.63
N GLU A 52 0.09 -4.49 -0.64
CA GLU A 52 0.61 -5.19 0.54
C GLU A 52 2.12 -4.93 0.77
N VAL A 53 2.83 -4.41 -0.23
CA VAL A 53 4.16 -3.84 -0.01
C VAL A 53 4.00 -2.51 0.70
N GLN A 54 4.31 -2.49 2.00
CA GLN A 54 5.20 -1.52 2.66
C GLN A 54 4.84 -1.36 4.15
N SER A 55 5.16 -2.37 4.97
CA SER A 55 5.59 -2.06 6.33
C SER A 55 7.07 -1.66 6.26
N PRO A 56 7.48 -0.52 6.84
CA PRO A 56 8.86 -0.07 6.80
C PRO A 56 9.69 -0.95 7.75
N GLY A 57 10.19 -2.09 7.29
CA GLY A 57 10.99 -2.97 8.13
C GLY A 57 11.59 -4.23 7.51
N THR A 58 11.09 -4.74 6.38
CA THR A 58 11.61 -5.98 5.79
C THR A 58 12.11 -5.75 4.36
N SER A 59 13.41 -5.45 4.23
CA SER A 59 14.11 -5.68 2.96
C SER A 59 14.19 -7.19 2.73
N SER A 60 13.16 -7.77 2.15
CA SER A 60 13.28 -9.05 1.48
C SER A 60 13.60 -8.76 0.02
N ALA A 61 14.84 -9.00 -0.39
CA ALA A 61 15.19 -9.08 -1.80
C ALA A 61 14.19 -10.00 -2.50
N PHE A 62 13.73 -9.62 -3.69
CA PHE A 62 12.90 -10.45 -4.54
C PHE A 62 13.66 -11.74 -4.87
N SER A 63 13.54 -12.76 -4.03
CA SER A 63 13.87 -14.12 -4.42
C SER A 63 12.78 -14.56 -5.40
N SER A 64 13.18 -14.74 -6.66
CA SER A 64 12.30 -15.30 -7.69
C SER A 64 11.62 -16.58 -7.19
N PRO A 65 10.28 -16.69 -7.29
CA PRO A 65 9.64 -17.99 -7.06
C PRO A 65 9.91 -18.88 -8.27
N ALA A 66 10.95 -19.70 -8.16
CA ALA A 66 11.12 -20.87 -9.00
C ALA A 66 10.04 -21.90 -8.65
N GLY A 67 9.10 -22.10 -9.57
CA GLY A 67 8.32 -23.32 -9.80
C GLY A 67 7.59 -23.96 -8.62
N ALA A 68 6.27 -23.71 -8.51
CA ALA A 68 5.29 -24.74 -8.14
C ALA A 68 3.86 -24.26 -8.46
N SER A 69 3.18 -25.00 -9.32
CA SER A 69 1.73 -24.98 -9.53
C SER A 69 1.16 -26.29 -8.95
N PRO A 70 -0.15 -26.54 -8.94
CA PRO A 70 -1.17 -25.93 -8.09
C PRO A 70 -1.80 -27.01 -7.17
N VAL A 71 -2.36 -26.63 -6.02
CA VAL A 71 -3.31 -27.51 -5.32
C VAL A 71 -4.60 -26.75 -5.05
N ALA A 72 -5.65 -27.20 -5.73
CA ALA A 72 -7.02 -26.76 -5.55
C ALA A 72 -7.47 -27.03 -4.11
N SER A 73 -8.15 -26.08 -3.48
CA SER A 73 -9.07 -26.37 -2.39
C SER A 73 -10.25 -25.41 -2.42
N ASN A 74 -11.43 -26.01 -2.43
CA ASN A 74 -12.73 -25.44 -2.76
C ASN A 74 -13.33 -24.55 -1.65
N ARG A 75 -14.18 -23.60 -2.10
CA ARG A 75 -15.42 -23.06 -1.46
C ARG A 75 -15.23 -22.28 -0.14
N GLU A 76 -15.88 -21.14 0.12
CA GLU A 76 -17.31 -20.84 -0.01
C GLU A 76 -17.60 -19.35 -0.24
N ALA A 77 -18.72 -19.10 -0.92
CA ALA A 77 -19.33 -17.79 -1.07
C ALA A 77 -19.97 -17.33 0.25
N PHE A 78 -19.70 -16.08 0.66
CA PHE A 78 -20.59 -15.34 1.54
C PHE A 78 -20.90 -13.98 0.92
N THR A 79 -22.03 -13.95 0.23
CA THR A 79 -22.75 -12.74 -0.13
C THR A 79 -23.33 -12.06 1.11
N SER A 80 -23.46 -10.73 1.01
CA SER A 80 -24.34 -9.83 1.79
C SER A 80 -23.69 -9.14 2.99
N SER A 81 -23.71 -7.80 3.01
CA SER A 81 -24.73 -7.13 3.83
C SER A 81 -24.82 -5.62 3.57
N LYS A 82 -26.06 -5.14 3.72
CA LYS A 82 -26.63 -3.83 3.45
C LYS A 82 -25.94 -2.68 4.18
N ARG A 83 -25.86 -1.51 3.55
CA ARG A 83 -25.90 -0.22 4.26
C ARG A 83 -27.11 0.58 3.81
N SER A 84 -28.16 0.47 4.61
CA SER A 84 -29.33 1.32 4.62
C SER A 84 -28.88 2.78 4.79
N SER A 85 -29.19 3.65 3.83
CA SER A 85 -29.09 5.10 4.04
C SER A 85 -30.50 5.60 4.30
N GLU A 86 -30.76 5.88 5.57
CA GLU A 86 -32.02 6.40 6.06
C GLU A 86 -32.32 7.77 5.44
N ARG A 87 -33.56 7.94 4.99
CA ARG A 87 -34.13 9.24 4.68
C ARG A 87 -34.52 9.86 6.02
N GLU A 88 -33.93 10.98 6.39
CA GLU A 88 -34.50 11.84 7.41
C GLU A 88 -34.91 13.17 6.77
N THR A 89 -36.22 13.36 6.75
CA THR A 89 -36.95 14.58 6.38
C THR A 89 -36.76 15.63 7.47
N SER A 90 -36.40 16.86 7.12
CA SER A 90 -36.67 18.00 8.00
C SER A 90 -36.99 19.26 7.20
N ALA A 91 -38.27 19.60 7.21
CA ALA A 91 -38.80 20.87 6.75
C ALA A 91 -38.67 21.91 7.87
N ARG A 92 -38.12 23.10 7.56
CA ARG A 92 -38.47 24.38 8.18
C ARG A 92 -37.73 25.50 7.45
N SER A 93 -38.46 26.30 6.68
CA SER A 93 -38.96 27.62 7.12
C SER A 93 -37.94 28.72 6.87
N LEU A 94 -38.00 29.32 5.68
CA LEU A 94 -37.48 30.67 5.45
C LEU A 94 -38.69 31.55 5.14
N GLN A 95 -38.97 32.44 6.10
CA GLN A 95 -39.83 33.59 5.92
C GLN A 95 -39.21 34.50 4.86
N ALA A 96 -40.04 35.03 3.97
CA ALA A 96 -39.74 36.14 3.08
C ALA A 96 -40.85 37.18 3.23
#